data_AF-A0A2V7UVR4-F1
#
_entry.id   AF-A0A2V7UVR4-F1
#
_cell.length_a   1.000
_cell.length_b   1.000
_cell.length_c   1.000
_cell.angle_alpha   90.00
_cell.angle_beta   90.00
_cell.angle_gamma   90.00
#
_symmetry.space_group_name_H-M   'P 1'
#
loop_
_entity.id
_entity.type
_entity.pdbx_description
1 polymer ?
#
loop_
_entity_poly.entity_id
_entity_poly.type
_entity_poly.pdbx_seq_one_letter_code
_entity_poly.pdbx_strand_id
1 'polypeptide(L)'
;MNAQPRVGIFSSSPKSRWRCILMVVVLGVLSAVPSLAQTTDTGEHIYRLGSPSTFQRGCFAPCLCPVMQSGSEEGTFVLTAAGTDGLFNKYVVSEVNWIVALPSGETVRVTGSGSFKVGGEFAVQQQLSLDLKVGNDPVEHFDSGLVAGGGDFPRIDITISIHGQYCYDTVFHMEAAPVPPEEIHPYRLLPDSTFQQGCSGPCACAPGAQRPVRGGFTLVELGNDPLFTRFAVVLVKWLVAPDPTSATSTSTPITGAGSYRVGGEVAVEQQMALDLKVGTLSPAIFDSGLVPGGQNFPRIDIRMTSGAGSCVTTTIDLHAKPARLSTTSAAPTLEDPAF
;
A
#
# COMPACT_ATOMS: atom_id res chain seq x y z
N MET A 1 -60.35 -26.71 17.54
CA MET A 1 -61.74 -27.18 17.42
C MET A 1 -62.63 -25.97 17.15
N ASN A 2 -63.19 -25.91 15.92
CA ASN A 2 -64.48 -25.33 15.48
C ASN A 2 -64.89 -23.91 15.92
N ALA A 3 -65.52 -23.04 15.12
CA ALA A 3 -66.01 -23.07 13.74
C ALA A 3 -66.51 -21.65 13.36
N GLN A 4 -66.61 -21.37 12.06
CA GLN A 4 -67.32 -20.21 11.46
C GLN A 4 -68.85 -20.26 11.66
N PRO A 5 -69.57 -19.18 11.27
CA PRO A 5 -70.63 -19.36 10.25
C PRO A 5 -70.73 -18.21 9.20
N ARG A 6 -70.87 -18.57 7.91
CA ARG A 6 -72.04 -18.45 6.97
C ARG A 6 -72.43 -17.05 6.47
N VAL A 7 -72.23 -16.72 5.18
CA VAL A 7 -72.99 -17.01 3.93
C VAL A 7 -74.00 -15.89 3.57
N GLY A 8 -73.89 -15.39 2.34
CA GLY A 8 -74.91 -14.58 1.67
C GLY A 8 -74.55 -14.32 0.20
N ILE A 9 -75.06 -15.14 -0.70
CA ILE A 9 -74.99 -15.02 -2.17
C ILE A 9 -76.22 -14.25 -2.64
N PHE A 10 -76.10 -13.30 -3.58
CA PHE A 10 -77.18 -13.01 -4.53
C PHE A 10 -76.64 -12.63 -5.91
N SER A 11 -77.26 -13.27 -6.90
CA SER A 11 -77.07 -13.25 -8.34
C SER A 11 -77.94 -12.17 -9.00
N SER A 12 -77.47 -11.55 -10.09
CA SER A 12 -78.26 -11.40 -11.32
C SER A 12 -77.46 -10.72 -12.45
N SER A 13 -77.38 -11.41 -13.59
CA SER A 13 -77.12 -10.90 -14.96
C SER A 13 -78.37 -10.16 -15.50
N PRO A 14 -78.55 -9.79 -16.81
CA PRO A 14 -77.73 -9.95 -18.02
C PRO A 14 -77.76 -8.73 -19.00
N LYS A 15 -77.26 -8.96 -20.24
CA LYS A 15 -77.46 -8.25 -21.54
C LYS A 15 -76.21 -7.48 -22.00
N SER A 16 -75.82 -7.44 -23.27
CA SER A 16 -76.22 -8.13 -24.50
C SER A 16 -75.29 -7.56 -25.58
N ARG A 17 -74.60 -8.44 -26.33
CA ARG A 17 -74.20 -8.32 -27.75
C ARG A 17 -73.65 -6.98 -28.26
N TRP A 18 -72.39 -6.95 -28.68
CA TRP A 18 -72.04 -6.77 -30.10
C TRP A 18 -70.59 -7.10 -30.43
N ARG A 19 -70.37 -7.41 -31.70
CA ARG A 19 -69.15 -7.91 -32.33
C ARG A 19 -68.07 -6.82 -32.44
N CYS A 20 -66.81 -7.16 -32.25
CA CYS A 20 -65.81 -7.20 -33.32
C CYS A 20 -64.42 -7.58 -32.78
N ILE A 21 -63.72 -8.33 -33.62
CA ILE A 21 -62.40 -8.90 -33.45
C ILE A 21 -61.34 -7.80 -33.45
N LEU A 22 -60.42 -7.83 -32.48
CA LEU A 22 -59.03 -7.42 -32.68
C LEU A 22 -58.16 -8.06 -31.60
N MET A 23 -57.37 -9.06 -32.02
CA MET A 23 -56.23 -9.57 -31.27
C MET A 23 -55.21 -8.43 -31.10
N VAL A 24 -54.84 -8.13 -29.86
CA VAL A 24 -53.53 -7.53 -29.56
C VAL A 24 -52.92 -8.34 -28.42
N VAL A 25 -51.96 -9.20 -28.79
CA VAL A 25 -51.07 -9.88 -27.86
C VAL A 25 -50.09 -8.82 -27.34
N VAL A 26 -50.25 -8.37 -26.10
CA VAL A 26 -49.24 -7.58 -25.41
C VAL A 26 -48.36 -8.54 -24.61
N LEU A 27 -47.16 -8.78 -25.15
CA LEU A 27 -46.05 -9.43 -24.47
C LEU A 27 -45.65 -8.56 -23.26
N GLY A 28 -45.89 -9.06 -22.04
CA GLY A 28 -45.40 -8.44 -20.82
C GLY A 28 -43.90 -8.65 -20.70
N VAL A 29 -43.11 -7.63 -21.01
CA VAL A 29 -41.66 -7.59 -20.78
C VAL A 29 -41.42 -7.47 -19.28
N LEU A 30 -40.81 -8.49 -18.66
CA LEU A 30 -40.26 -8.36 -17.31
C LEU A 30 -39.14 -7.32 -17.34
N SER A 31 -39.37 -6.17 -16.71
CA SER A 31 -38.34 -5.18 -16.42
C SER A 31 -37.34 -5.78 -15.44
N ALA A 32 -36.17 -6.16 -15.95
CA ALA A 32 -35.00 -6.44 -15.14
C ALA A 32 -34.60 -5.15 -14.41
N VAL A 33 -34.72 -5.16 -13.08
CA VAL A 33 -34.18 -4.11 -12.22
C VAL A 33 -32.66 -4.18 -12.36
N PRO A 34 -31.95 -3.12 -12.76
CA PRO A 34 -30.50 -3.15 -12.75
C PRO A 34 -30.07 -3.26 -11.28
N SER A 35 -29.52 -4.41 -10.93
CA SER A 35 -28.76 -4.58 -9.70
C SER A 35 -27.62 -3.57 -9.75
N LEU A 36 -27.62 -2.60 -8.83
CA LEU A 36 -26.45 -1.79 -8.55
C LEU A 36 -25.35 -2.77 -8.12
N ALA A 37 -24.42 -3.05 -9.04
CA ALA A 37 -23.18 -3.71 -8.70
C ALA A 37 -22.54 -2.88 -7.59
N GLN A 38 -22.53 -3.43 -6.37
CA GLN A 38 -21.67 -2.91 -5.31
C GLN A 38 -20.25 -3.00 -5.87
N THR A 39 -19.63 -1.86 -6.14
CA THR A 39 -18.20 -1.77 -6.40
C THR A 39 -17.50 -2.34 -5.18
N THR A 40 -17.12 -3.60 -5.25
CA THR A 40 -16.15 -4.19 -4.34
C THR A 40 -14.90 -3.35 -4.52
N ASP A 41 -14.57 -2.55 -3.50
CA ASP A 41 -13.32 -1.81 -3.43
C ASP A 41 -12.19 -2.84 -3.34
N THR A 42 -11.72 -3.28 -4.51
CA THR A 42 -10.61 -4.23 -4.69
C THR A 42 -9.27 -3.51 -4.71
N GLY A 43 -9.22 -2.25 -4.23
CA GLY A 43 -8.07 -1.38 -4.29
C GLY A 43 -6.93 -1.80 -3.35
N GLU A 44 -5.71 -1.51 -3.80
CA GLU A 44 -4.56 -1.34 -2.92
C GLU A 44 -4.73 0.00 -2.20
N HIS A 45 -4.86 0.00 -0.88
CA HIS A 45 -4.96 1.23 -0.07
C HIS A 45 -3.65 1.48 0.66
N ILE A 46 -3.10 2.68 0.53
CA ILE A 46 -1.93 3.08 1.31
C ILE A 46 -2.42 3.53 2.68
N TYR A 47 -1.84 2.94 3.72
CA TYR A 47 -2.05 3.31 5.11
C TYR A 47 -0.82 4.02 5.64
N ARG A 48 -1.04 5.01 6.50
CA ARG A 48 0.02 5.74 7.20
C ARG A 48 -0.15 5.57 8.70
N LEU A 49 0.98 5.39 9.39
CA LEU A 49 1.03 5.41 10.85
C LEU A 49 0.76 6.84 11.35
N GLY A 50 -0.22 6.97 12.22
CA GLY A 50 -0.60 8.18 12.91
C GLY A 50 0.10 8.30 14.27
N SER A 51 -0.27 9.35 15.01
CA SER A 51 0.19 9.58 16.37
C SER A 51 -0.97 9.33 17.35
N PRO A 52 -0.79 8.53 18.42
CA PRO A 52 0.46 7.90 18.84
C PRO A 52 0.66 6.45 18.35
N SER A 53 1.55 6.25 17.38
CA SER A 53 2.16 4.92 17.16
C SER A 53 3.48 4.82 17.93
N THR A 54 3.74 3.69 18.58
CA THR A 54 4.90 3.53 19.48
C THR A 54 5.59 2.18 19.38
N PHE A 55 6.91 2.21 19.49
CA PHE A 55 7.79 1.06 19.57
C PHE A 55 8.31 0.87 20.99
N GLN A 56 8.34 -0.38 21.46
CA GLN A 56 8.97 -0.74 22.74
C GLN A 56 9.76 -2.05 22.58
N ARG A 57 10.96 -2.09 23.16
CA ARG A 57 11.77 -3.30 23.28
C ARG A 57 12.36 -3.39 24.67
N GLY A 58 12.08 -4.48 25.37
CA GLY A 58 12.52 -4.67 26.75
C GLY A 58 11.67 -5.67 27.50
N CYS A 59 11.65 -5.55 28.84
CA CYS A 59 10.91 -6.47 29.68
C CYS A 59 9.48 -6.00 29.94
N PHE A 60 8.56 -6.94 29.81
CA PHE A 60 7.17 -6.85 30.19
C PHE A 60 6.90 -7.80 31.37
N ALA A 61 5.69 -7.73 31.93
CA ALA A 61 5.29 -8.62 33.00
C ALA A 61 5.47 -10.10 32.57
N PRO A 62 5.88 -11.00 33.48
CA PRO A 62 6.20 -10.81 34.90
C PRO A 62 7.67 -10.47 35.21
N CYS A 63 8.55 -10.35 34.20
CA CYS A 63 9.98 -10.16 34.43
C CYS A 63 10.34 -8.77 34.99
N LEU A 64 9.47 -7.76 34.83
CA LEU A 64 9.49 -6.45 35.51
C LEU A 64 10.84 -5.69 35.52
N CYS A 65 11.71 -5.91 34.54
CA CYS A 65 12.85 -5.03 34.25
C CYS A 65 12.39 -3.79 33.45
N PRO A 66 13.15 -2.68 33.43
CA PRO A 66 12.78 -1.50 32.65
C PRO A 66 12.67 -1.80 31.14
N VAL A 67 11.74 -1.12 30.45
CA VAL A 67 11.75 -1.03 28.99
C VAL A 67 13.05 -0.35 28.58
N MET A 68 13.88 -1.04 27.79
CA MET A 68 15.24 -0.58 27.49
C MET A 68 15.27 0.37 26.29
N GLN A 69 14.33 0.22 25.37
CA GLN A 69 14.18 1.07 24.20
C GLN A 69 12.70 1.38 23.99
N SER A 70 12.37 2.65 23.85
CA SER A 70 11.03 3.11 23.49
C SER A 70 11.17 4.21 22.46
N GLY A 71 10.41 4.19 21.39
CA GLY A 71 10.48 5.20 20.33
C GLY A 71 9.12 5.52 19.74
N SER A 72 9.06 6.61 18.99
CA SER A 72 7.93 6.88 18.11
C SER A 72 8.17 6.21 16.76
N GLU A 73 7.11 5.73 16.13
CA GLU A 73 7.16 5.17 14.79
C GLU A 73 6.34 6.01 13.82
N GLU A 74 6.86 6.14 12.61
CA GLU A 74 6.19 6.76 11.48
C GLU A 74 6.44 5.91 10.24
N GLY A 75 5.55 5.98 9.25
CA GLY A 75 5.73 5.26 8.00
C GLY A 75 4.42 4.81 7.39
N THR A 76 4.50 3.87 6.47
CA THR A 76 3.36 3.40 5.69
C THR A 76 3.38 1.89 5.50
N PHE A 77 2.24 1.36 5.10
CA PHE A 77 2.08 0.02 4.53
C PHE A 77 0.93 0.03 3.52
N VAL A 78 0.81 -1.03 2.72
CA VAL A 78 -0.27 -1.20 1.75
C VAL A 78 -1.20 -2.30 2.25
N LEU A 79 -2.50 -2.02 2.21
CA LEU A 79 -3.56 -2.97 2.55
C LEU A 79 -4.34 -3.32 1.28
N THR A 80 -4.33 -4.60 0.90
CA THR A 80 -5.03 -5.10 -0.29
C THR A 80 -6.08 -6.12 0.11
N ALA A 81 -7.32 -5.95 -0.36
CA ALA A 81 -8.41 -6.88 -0.07
C ALA A 81 -8.09 -8.30 -0.59
N ALA A 82 -8.23 -9.30 0.29
CA ALA A 82 -7.96 -10.71 0.01
C ALA A 82 -9.23 -11.59 0.09
N GLY A 83 -10.40 -10.95 0.22
CA GLY A 83 -11.71 -11.61 0.28
C GLY A 83 -12.28 -11.69 1.68
N THR A 84 -13.28 -12.55 1.86
CA THR A 84 -13.96 -12.78 3.14
C THR A 84 -14.18 -14.27 3.34
N ASP A 85 -14.16 -14.74 4.59
CA ASP A 85 -14.58 -16.10 4.95
C ASP A 85 -16.00 -16.16 5.52
N GLY A 86 -16.77 -15.08 5.38
CA GLY A 86 -18.12 -14.93 5.91
C GLY A 86 -18.17 -14.36 7.33
N LEU A 87 -17.08 -14.49 8.10
CA LEU A 87 -16.97 -13.91 9.44
C LEU A 87 -16.00 -12.73 9.46
N PHE A 88 -14.88 -12.84 8.74
CA PHE A 88 -13.84 -11.83 8.66
C PHE A 88 -13.58 -11.38 7.23
N ASN A 89 -13.48 -10.07 7.04
CA ASN A 89 -12.82 -9.50 5.86
C ASN A 89 -11.31 -9.66 6.03
N LYS A 90 -10.65 -10.17 4.99
CA LYS A 90 -9.22 -10.48 4.98
C LYS A 90 -8.49 -9.53 4.06
N TYR A 91 -7.30 -9.17 4.47
CA TYR A 91 -6.43 -8.27 3.75
C TYR A 91 -5.00 -8.79 3.79
N VAL A 92 -4.30 -8.60 2.68
CA VAL A 92 -2.84 -8.75 2.62
C VAL A 92 -2.23 -7.42 3.03
N VAL A 93 -1.26 -7.47 3.94
CA VAL A 93 -0.43 -6.33 4.30
C VAL A 93 0.90 -6.47 3.55
N SER A 94 1.25 -5.50 2.74
CA SER A 94 2.48 -5.48 1.97
C SER A 94 3.21 -4.15 2.12
N GLU A 95 4.47 -4.13 1.67
CA GLU A 95 5.28 -2.91 1.63
C GLU A 95 5.34 -2.16 2.98
N VAL A 96 5.42 -2.91 4.09
CA VAL A 96 5.67 -2.30 5.39
C VAL A 96 7.01 -1.57 5.33
N ASN A 97 6.97 -0.28 5.63
CA ASN A 97 8.14 0.59 5.66
C ASN A 97 7.94 1.63 6.74
N TRP A 98 8.45 1.33 7.93
CA TRP A 98 8.40 2.21 9.09
C TRP A 98 9.80 2.65 9.52
N ILE A 99 9.83 3.77 10.20
CA ILE A 99 11.02 4.34 10.83
C ILE A 99 10.68 4.50 12.31
N VAL A 100 11.45 3.83 13.15
CA VAL A 100 11.40 4.00 14.60
C VAL A 100 12.47 5.01 15.00
N ALA A 101 12.05 6.15 15.54
CA ALA A 101 12.95 7.14 16.11
C ALA A 101 13.14 6.85 17.61
N LEU A 102 14.37 6.50 17.99
CA LEU A 102 14.74 6.26 19.37
C LEU A 102 15.18 7.57 20.07
N PRO A 103 14.99 7.71 21.39
CA PRO A 103 15.43 8.87 22.17
C PRO A 103 16.94 9.14 22.12
N SER A 104 17.74 8.14 21.73
CA SER A 104 19.17 8.28 21.49
C SER A 104 19.50 9.11 20.24
N GLY A 105 18.51 9.42 19.40
CA GLY A 105 18.69 10.03 18.07
C GLY A 105 18.95 9.01 16.96
N GLU A 106 19.03 7.71 17.29
CA GLU A 106 19.11 6.64 16.30
C GLU A 106 17.76 6.38 15.65
N THR A 107 17.77 6.12 14.34
CA THR A 107 16.58 5.72 13.58
C THR A 107 16.73 4.29 13.09
N VAL A 108 15.75 3.44 13.38
CA VAL A 108 15.73 2.03 12.98
C VAL A 108 14.67 1.83 11.90
N ARG A 109 15.04 1.21 10.78
CA ARG A 109 14.09 0.87 9.71
C ARG A 109 13.38 -0.44 10.01
N VAL A 110 12.08 -0.50 9.78
CA VAL A 110 11.27 -1.72 9.91
C VAL A 110 10.62 -2.03 8.57
N THR A 111 10.88 -3.22 8.03
CA THR A 111 10.30 -3.67 6.77
C THR A 111 9.64 -5.04 6.92
N GLY A 112 8.67 -5.35 6.06
CA GLY A 112 7.98 -6.64 6.15
C GLY A 112 6.66 -6.71 5.39
N SER A 113 5.89 -7.74 5.73
CA SER A 113 4.58 -8.02 5.15
C SER A 113 3.79 -8.97 6.06
N GLY A 114 2.51 -9.15 5.78
CA GLY A 114 1.72 -10.15 6.47
C GLY A 114 0.25 -10.08 6.10
N SER A 115 -0.62 -10.22 7.11
CA SER A 115 -2.06 -10.27 6.92
C SER A 115 -2.80 -9.52 8.02
N PHE A 116 -3.95 -8.98 7.64
CA PHE A 116 -4.89 -8.35 8.56
C PHE A 116 -6.27 -8.94 8.32
N LYS A 117 -7.02 -9.15 9.40
CA LYS A 117 -8.43 -9.52 9.29
C LYS A 117 -9.25 -8.76 10.33
N VAL A 118 -10.47 -8.38 9.94
CA VAL A 118 -11.41 -7.64 10.78
C VAL A 118 -12.84 -8.11 10.48
N GLY A 119 -13.66 -8.24 11.51
CA GLY A 119 -15.02 -8.77 11.41
C GLY A 119 -15.47 -9.45 12.69
N GLY A 120 -16.44 -10.35 12.60
CA GLY A 120 -17.06 -10.99 13.75
C GLY A 120 -18.59 -10.83 13.74
N GLU A 121 -19.29 -11.81 14.31
CA GLU A 121 -20.76 -11.86 14.29
C GLU A 121 -21.39 -11.12 15.48
N PHE A 122 -20.82 -11.31 16.68
CA PHE A 122 -21.37 -10.75 17.92
C PHE A 122 -20.59 -9.55 18.43
N ALA A 123 -19.27 -9.55 18.26
CA ALA A 123 -18.39 -8.45 18.59
C ALA A 123 -17.37 -8.31 17.45
N VAL A 124 -17.07 -7.07 17.07
CA VAL A 124 -16.03 -6.81 16.08
C VAL A 124 -14.67 -7.12 16.72
N GLN A 125 -13.93 -7.97 16.05
CA GLN A 125 -12.60 -8.41 16.39
C GLN A 125 -11.67 -8.16 15.21
N GLN A 126 -10.39 -8.04 15.52
CA GLN A 126 -9.33 -7.86 14.54
C GLN A 126 -8.10 -8.67 14.92
N GLN A 127 -7.29 -9.00 13.93
CA GLN A 127 -5.96 -9.59 14.11
C GLN A 127 -5.03 -9.06 13.03
N LEU A 128 -3.85 -8.61 13.46
CA LEU A 128 -2.74 -8.23 12.61
C LEU A 128 -1.58 -9.19 12.87
N SER A 129 -1.05 -9.75 11.79
CA SER A 129 0.01 -10.77 11.83
C SER A 129 1.04 -10.41 10.76
N LEU A 130 2.26 -10.06 11.18
CA LEU A 130 3.32 -9.52 10.32
C LEU A 130 4.65 -10.23 10.54
N ASP A 131 5.37 -10.50 9.46
CA ASP A 131 6.77 -10.88 9.51
C ASP A 131 7.61 -9.63 9.25
N LEU A 132 8.31 -9.15 10.28
CA LEU A 132 9.03 -7.88 10.27
C LEU A 132 10.52 -8.07 10.49
N LYS A 133 11.32 -7.33 9.72
CA LYS A 133 12.74 -7.11 9.95
C LYS A 133 12.95 -5.78 10.64
N VAL A 134 13.50 -5.77 11.84
CA VAL A 134 13.79 -4.55 12.62
C VAL A 134 15.28 -4.24 12.54
N GLY A 135 15.64 -3.22 11.76
CA GLY A 135 17.03 -2.85 11.51
C GLY A 135 17.80 -3.98 10.83
N ASN A 136 18.85 -4.47 11.51
CA ASN A 136 19.67 -5.58 11.04
C ASN A 136 19.32 -6.92 11.71
N ASP A 137 18.30 -6.93 12.57
CA ASP A 137 17.85 -8.16 13.23
C ASP A 137 17.29 -9.14 12.18
N PRO A 138 17.25 -10.45 12.49
CA PRO A 138 16.51 -11.42 11.68
C PRO A 138 15.04 -11.02 11.51
N VAL A 139 14.37 -11.60 10.51
CA VAL A 139 12.92 -11.47 10.38
C VAL A 139 12.26 -12.23 11.53
N GLU A 140 11.40 -11.56 12.28
CA GLU A 140 10.64 -12.11 13.41
C GLU A 140 9.14 -11.99 13.13
N HIS A 141 8.35 -12.87 13.73
CA HIS A 141 6.90 -12.88 13.59
C HIS A 141 6.24 -12.08 14.71
N PHE A 142 5.38 -11.14 14.34
CA PHE A 142 4.61 -10.28 15.25
C PHE A 142 3.13 -10.56 15.06
N ASP A 143 2.43 -10.86 16.15
CA ASP A 143 0.99 -11.14 16.12
C ASP A 143 0.28 -10.41 17.26
N SER A 144 -0.90 -9.87 16.98
CA SER A 144 -1.76 -9.25 18.01
C SER A 144 -2.58 -10.28 18.79
N GLY A 145 -2.68 -11.50 18.30
CA GLY A 145 -3.79 -12.40 18.57
C GLY A 145 -5.10 -11.86 17.98
N LEU A 146 -6.18 -12.63 18.16
CA LEU A 146 -7.52 -12.16 17.87
C LEU A 146 -8.03 -11.32 19.05
N VAL A 147 -8.11 -10.01 18.86
CA VAL A 147 -8.47 -9.05 19.91
C VAL A 147 -9.78 -8.34 19.56
N ALA A 148 -10.50 -7.88 20.59
CA ALA A 148 -11.64 -6.99 20.37
C ALA A 148 -11.15 -5.66 19.77
N GLY A 149 -11.86 -5.15 18.75
CA GLY A 149 -11.46 -3.93 18.05
C GLY A 149 -11.90 -3.95 16.58
N GLY A 150 -11.49 -2.93 15.82
CA GLY A 150 -11.85 -2.79 14.40
C GLY A 150 -13.24 -2.22 14.13
N GLY A 151 -13.96 -1.77 15.17
CA GLY A 151 -15.25 -1.08 15.02
C GLY A 151 -15.14 0.26 14.27
N ASP A 152 -13.95 0.88 14.31
CA ASP A 152 -13.63 2.13 13.61
C ASP A 152 -12.93 1.90 12.25
N PHE A 153 -12.91 0.66 11.75
CA PHE A 153 -12.32 0.36 10.44
C PHE A 153 -12.94 1.27 9.36
N PRO A 154 -12.13 1.96 8.52
CA PRO A 154 -10.75 1.63 8.16
C PRO A 154 -9.64 2.17 9.07
N ARG A 155 -9.92 2.85 10.19
CA ARG A 155 -8.88 3.12 11.19
C ARG A 155 -8.47 1.81 11.86
N ILE A 156 -7.17 1.57 11.96
CA ILE A 156 -6.57 0.42 12.64
C ILE A 156 -5.87 0.92 13.89
N ASP A 157 -6.18 0.29 15.01
CA ASP A 157 -5.61 0.58 16.33
C ASP A 157 -5.37 -0.77 16.99
N ILE A 158 -4.11 -1.21 17.01
CA ILE A 158 -3.76 -2.57 17.40
C ILE A 158 -2.32 -2.67 17.89
N THR A 159 -2.09 -3.54 18.87
CA THR A 159 -0.76 -3.87 19.36
C THR A 159 -0.33 -5.23 18.85
N ILE A 160 0.87 -5.32 18.29
CA ILE A 160 1.52 -6.57 17.86
C ILE A 160 2.82 -6.78 18.64
N SER A 161 3.17 -8.03 18.87
CA SER A 161 4.38 -8.39 19.62
C SER A 161 4.89 -9.76 19.20
N ILE A 162 6.15 -10.07 19.53
CA ILE A 162 6.73 -11.37 19.22
C ILE A 162 6.25 -12.43 20.22
N HIS A 163 6.15 -12.06 21.50
CA HIS A 163 5.87 -12.99 22.60
C HIS A 163 4.63 -12.63 23.43
N GLY A 164 3.70 -11.85 22.89
CA GLY A 164 2.47 -11.49 23.59
C GLY A 164 2.69 -10.57 24.79
N GLN A 165 3.73 -9.73 24.75
CA GLN A 165 4.17 -8.86 25.85
C GLN A 165 4.57 -9.63 27.10
N TYR A 166 5.27 -10.75 26.92
CA TYR A 166 5.73 -11.60 28.01
C TYR A 166 7.25 -11.52 28.19
N CYS A 167 7.70 -11.08 29.37
CA CYS A 167 9.12 -10.94 29.67
C CYS A 167 9.85 -10.14 28.59
N TYR A 168 10.98 -10.61 28.04
CA TYR A 168 11.68 -9.85 27.01
C TYR A 168 10.95 -9.93 25.67
N ASP A 169 10.45 -8.80 25.18
CA ASP A 169 9.66 -8.72 23.95
C ASP A 169 9.95 -7.44 23.15
N THR A 170 9.57 -7.47 21.89
CA THR A 170 9.48 -6.30 21.01
C THR A 170 8.01 -6.08 20.65
N VAL A 171 7.54 -4.86 20.85
CA VAL A 171 6.12 -4.50 20.79
C VAL A 171 5.95 -3.25 19.94
N PHE A 172 5.01 -3.31 19.01
CA PHE A 172 4.54 -2.16 18.25
C PHE A 172 3.09 -1.91 18.65
N HIS A 173 2.78 -0.68 19.04
CA HIS A 173 1.41 -0.19 19.11
C HIS A 173 1.18 0.70 17.89
N MET A 174 0.29 0.25 17.02
CA MET A 174 0.05 0.88 15.73
C MET A 174 -1.30 1.59 15.73
N GLU A 175 -1.27 2.88 15.44
CA GLU A 175 -2.45 3.63 15.02
C GLU A 175 -2.27 3.99 13.54
N ALA A 176 -3.17 3.53 12.67
CA ALA A 176 -3.05 3.75 11.23
C ALA A 176 -4.39 4.08 10.59
N ALA A 177 -4.34 4.91 9.55
CA ALA A 177 -5.50 5.25 8.74
C ALA A 177 -5.13 5.27 7.24
N PRO A 178 -6.11 5.07 6.33
CA PRO A 178 -5.90 5.28 4.92
C PRO A 178 -5.39 6.70 4.63
N VAL A 179 -4.43 6.80 3.73
CA VAL A 179 -3.91 8.08 3.26
C VAL A 179 -4.96 8.74 2.35
N PRO A 180 -5.34 10.00 2.61
CA PRO A 180 -6.24 10.73 1.74
C PRO A 180 -5.67 10.88 0.32
N PRO A 181 -6.49 10.78 -0.75
CA PRO A 181 -6.00 10.84 -2.14
C PRO A 181 -5.19 12.10 -2.49
N GLU A 182 -5.45 13.22 -1.83
CA GLU A 182 -4.73 14.49 -2.00
C GLU A 182 -3.28 14.44 -1.50
N GLU A 183 -2.96 13.53 -0.58
CA GLU A 183 -1.61 13.31 -0.03
C GLU A 183 -0.87 12.18 -0.77
N ILE A 184 -1.50 11.58 -1.77
CA ILE A 184 -0.93 10.54 -2.62
C ILE A 184 -0.38 11.21 -3.88
N HIS A 185 0.94 11.31 -3.97
CA HIS A 185 1.61 11.97 -5.09
C HIS A 185 2.26 10.92 -6.00
N PRO A 186 1.60 10.49 -7.09
CA PRO A 186 2.18 9.54 -8.02
C PRO A 186 3.31 10.18 -8.83
N TYR A 187 4.37 9.42 -9.06
CA TYR A 187 5.54 9.79 -9.85
C TYR A 187 5.73 8.81 -11.01
N ARG A 188 6.25 9.35 -12.11
CA ARG A 188 6.69 8.54 -13.25
C ARG A 188 8.17 8.73 -13.49
N LEU A 189 8.85 7.65 -13.86
CA LEU A 189 10.23 7.71 -14.30
C LEU A 189 10.32 8.39 -15.67
N LEU A 190 11.36 9.20 -15.82
CA LEU A 190 11.74 9.85 -17.06
C LEU A 190 12.64 8.94 -17.90
N PRO A 191 12.67 9.10 -19.24
CA PRO A 191 13.41 8.20 -20.13
C PRO A 191 14.93 8.13 -19.91
N ASP A 192 15.49 9.12 -19.22
CA ASP A 192 16.90 9.20 -18.80
C ASP A 192 17.20 8.35 -17.55
N SER A 193 16.20 7.79 -16.88
CA SER A 193 16.43 6.87 -15.75
C SER A 193 17.16 5.60 -16.20
N THR A 194 18.24 5.24 -15.49
CA THR A 194 19.09 4.10 -15.84
C THR A 194 19.34 3.15 -14.67
N PHE A 195 19.57 1.89 -15.01
CA PHE A 195 19.99 0.83 -14.12
C PHE A 195 21.30 0.26 -14.65
N GLN A 196 22.26 0.08 -13.76
CA GLN A 196 23.55 -0.49 -14.08
C GLN A 196 23.95 -1.45 -12.98
N GLN A 197 24.28 -2.67 -13.36
CA GLN A 197 24.87 -3.65 -12.45
C GLN A 197 26.26 -3.97 -12.97
N GLY A 198 27.28 -3.87 -12.11
CA GLY A 198 28.63 -4.19 -12.53
C GLY A 198 29.65 -3.86 -11.47
N CYS A 199 30.92 -3.90 -11.88
CA CYS A 199 32.01 -3.58 -10.98
C CYS A 199 32.19 -2.07 -10.82
N SER A 200 32.45 -1.63 -9.60
CA SER A 200 32.85 -0.26 -9.28
C SER A 200 34.07 -0.27 -8.36
N GLY A 201 34.96 0.70 -8.51
CA GLY A 201 36.15 0.84 -7.65
C GLY A 201 37.36 0.03 -8.16
N PRO A 202 38.26 -0.45 -7.27
CA PRO A 202 39.55 -1.06 -7.67
C PRO A 202 39.41 -2.47 -8.28
N CYS A 203 38.20 -3.00 -8.40
CA CYS A 203 37.98 -4.33 -8.94
C CYS A 203 38.17 -4.29 -10.48
N ALA A 204 39.08 -5.12 -10.99
CA ALA A 204 39.53 -5.14 -12.39
C ALA A 204 38.53 -5.80 -13.36
N CYS A 205 37.24 -5.47 -13.25
CA CYS A 205 36.19 -5.94 -14.14
C CYS A 205 35.43 -4.76 -14.79
N ALA A 206 34.90 -4.99 -15.99
CA ALA A 206 34.19 -3.97 -16.73
C ALA A 206 32.87 -3.57 -16.03
N PRO A 207 32.51 -2.29 -15.99
CA PRO A 207 31.16 -1.87 -15.64
C PRO A 207 30.16 -2.53 -16.58
N GLY A 208 29.00 -2.97 -16.07
CA GLY A 208 27.94 -3.48 -16.92
C GLY A 208 27.32 -2.37 -17.78
N ALA A 209 26.59 -2.75 -18.84
CA ALA A 209 25.90 -1.78 -19.68
C ALA A 209 24.81 -1.04 -18.88
N GLN A 210 24.67 0.27 -19.11
CA GLN A 210 23.53 1.03 -18.62
C GLN A 210 22.28 0.64 -19.39
N ARG A 211 21.21 0.30 -18.66
CA ARG A 211 19.94 -0.13 -19.22
C ARG A 211 18.84 0.85 -18.80
N PRO A 212 17.95 1.27 -19.71
CA PRO A 212 16.83 2.14 -19.35
C PRO A 212 15.92 1.50 -18.30
N VAL A 213 15.41 2.33 -17.39
CA VAL A 213 14.39 1.95 -16.40
C VAL A 213 13.13 2.76 -16.66
N ARG A 214 11.99 2.08 -16.65
CA ARG A 214 10.67 2.71 -16.78
C ARG A 214 9.76 2.27 -15.65
N GLY A 215 8.70 3.04 -15.39
CA GLY A 215 7.72 2.72 -14.35
C GLY A 215 7.37 3.96 -13.54
N GLY A 216 6.96 3.73 -12.29
CA GLY A 216 6.61 4.78 -11.36
C GLY A 216 6.70 4.33 -9.91
N PHE A 217 6.42 5.27 -9.02
CA PHE A 217 6.29 5.08 -7.58
C PHE A 217 5.38 6.18 -7.05
N THR A 218 5.03 6.13 -5.78
CA THR A 218 4.20 7.14 -5.13
C THR A 218 4.95 7.72 -3.94
N LEU A 219 4.87 9.05 -3.77
CA LEU A 219 5.26 9.71 -2.53
C LEU A 219 4.03 9.96 -1.66
N VAL A 220 4.18 9.68 -0.37
CA VAL A 220 3.21 10.02 0.67
C VAL A 220 3.92 10.84 1.73
N GLU A 221 3.38 12.00 2.09
CA GLU A 221 3.96 12.87 3.11
C GLU A 221 3.88 12.22 4.50
N LEU A 222 5.01 12.12 5.20
CA LEU A 222 5.09 11.63 6.57
C LEU A 222 5.14 12.78 7.58
N GLY A 223 5.71 13.90 7.17
CA GLY A 223 5.78 15.11 7.98
C GLY A 223 6.98 15.96 7.63
N ASN A 224 7.08 17.09 8.30
CA ASN A 224 8.13 18.08 8.13
C ASN A 224 8.86 18.27 9.45
N ASP A 225 10.19 18.16 9.44
CA ASP A 225 11.04 18.72 10.48
C ASP A 225 11.62 20.07 10.00
N PRO A 226 12.24 20.88 10.87
CA PRO A 226 12.73 22.21 10.48
C PRO A 226 13.73 22.20 9.31
N LEU A 227 14.38 21.06 9.04
CA LEU A 227 15.38 20.92 7.99
C LEU A 227 14.83 20.17 6.77
N PHE A 228 13.96 19.18 6.95
CA PHE A 228 13.54 18.28 5.87
C PHE A 228 12.03 18.04 5.83
N THR A 229 11.50 18.05 4.61
CA THR A 229 10.24 17.37 4.29
C THR A 229 10.52 15.89 4.06
N ARG A 230 9.74 15.02 4.70
CA ARG A 230 9.92 13.57 4.66
C ARG A 230 8.73 12.89 4.00
N PHE A 231 9.04 11.95 3.11
CA PHE A 231 8.07 11.18 2.35
C PHE A 231 8.36 9.68 2.49
N ALA A 232 7.29 8.89 2.56
CA ALA A 232 7.36 7.48 2.22
C ALA A 232 7.36 7.32 0.70
N VAL A 233 8.22 6.45 0.20
CA VAL A 233 8.24 5.98 -1.19
C VAL A 233 7.55 4.63 -1.20
N VAL A 234 6.39 4.53 -1.85
CA VAL A 234 5.57 3.31 -1.88
C VAL A 234 5.20 2.93 -3.31
N LEU A 235 4.75 1.69 -3.49
CA LEU A 235 4.28 1.13 -4.75
C LEU A 235 5.32 1.30 -5.87
N VAL A 236 6.60 1.04 -5.55
CA VAL A 236 7.66 1.03 -6.55
C VAL A 236 7.36 -0.11 -7.54
N LYS A 237 7.05 0.27 -8.78
CA LYS A 237 6.77 -0.67 -9.87
C LYS A 237 7.59 -0.24 -11.07
N TRP A 238 8.83 -0.71 -11.13
CA TRP A 238 9.77 -0.40 -12.22
C TRP A 238 10.10 -1.64 -13.05
N LEU A 239 10.59 -1.38 -14.26
CA LEU A 239 10.98 -2.41 -15.20
C LEU A 239 12.26 -1.97 -15.92
N VAL A 240 13.32 -2.76 -15.73
CA VAL A 240 14.59 -2.58 -16.42
C VAL A 240 14.50 -3.21 -17.79
N ALA A 241 15.00 -2.53 -18.81
CA ALA A 241 15.10 -3.08 -20.16
C ALA A 241 15.98 -4.35 -20.20
N PRO A 242 15.73 -5.26 -21.17
CA PRO A 242 16.62 -6.37 -21.46
C PRO A 242 18.07 -5.91 -21.65
N ASP A 243 19.01 -6.80 -21.37
CA ASP A 243 20.42 -6.56 -21.64
C ASP A 243 20.68 -6.62 -23.15
N PRO A 244 21.10 -5.51 -23.79
CA PRO A 244 21.33 -5.48 -25.23
C PRO A 244 22.45 -6.43 -25.69
N THR A 245 23.31 -6.87 -24.77
CA THR A 245 24.42 -7.80 -25.07
C THR A 245 24.01 -9.27 -25.00
N SER A 246 22.81 -9.56 -24.51
CA SER A 246 22.30 -10.93 -24.35
C SER A 246 20.95 -11.12 -25.04
N ALA A 247 20.94 -11.92 -26.10
CA ALA A 247 19.75 -12.20 -26.91
C ALA A 247 18.63 -12.94 -26.16
N THR A 248 18.92 -13.54 -25.01
CA THR A 248 17.94 -14.25 -24.16
C THR A 248 17.49 -13.42 -22.96
N SER A 249 18.00 -12.20 -22.81
CA SER A 249 17.64 -11.35 -21.68
C SER A 249 16.19 -10.89 -21.79
N THR A 250 15.51 -10.86 -20.64
CA THR A 250 14.16 -10.34 -20.50
C THR A 250 14.18 -9.11 -19.60
N SER A 251 13.09 -8.36 -19.64
CA SER A 251 12.93 -7.21 -18.75
C SER A 251 12.91 -7.68 -17.29
N THR A 252 13.65 -6.97 -16.43
CA THR A 252 13.75 -7.31 -15.00
C THR A 252 12.86 -6.39 -14.18
N PRO A 253 11.84 -6.89 -13.47
CA PRO A 253 11.01 -6.05 -12.62
C PRO A 253 11.79 -5.60 -11.38
N ILE A 254 11.52 -4.40 -10.89
CA ILE A 254 12.00 -3.91 -9.60
C ILE A 254 10.79 -3.45 -8.80
N THR A 255 10.66 -3.97 -7.58
CA THR A 255 9.60 -3.61 -6.64
C THR A 255 10.19 -3.28 -5.27
N GLY A 256 9.47 -2.51 -4.45
CA GLY A 256 9.92 -2.19 -3.12
C GLY A 256 9.28 -0.92 -2.55
N ALA A 257 9.86 -0.45 -1.46
CA ALA A 257 9.42 0.75 -0.75
C ALA A 257 10.62 1.39 -0.04
N GLY A 258 10.44 2.60 0.48
CA GLY A 258 11.49 3.29 1.19
C GLY A 258 11.11 4.68 1.65
N SER A 259 12.11 5.52 1.80
CA SER A 259 11.94 6.90 2.27
C SER A 259 12.67 7.88 1.36
N TYR A 260 12.08 9.05 1.18
CA TYR A 260 12.70 10.19 0.53
C TYR A 260 12.62 11.41 1.45
N ARG A 261 13.71 12.13 1.59
CA ARG A 261 13.73 13.43 2.28
C ARG A 261 14.39 14.47 1.41
N VAL A 262 13.89 15.70 1.50
CA VAL A 262 14.41 16.86 0.76
C VAL A 262 14.27 18.10 1.62
N GLY A 263 15.28 18.96 1.60
CA GLY A 263 15.34 20.15 2.43
C GLY A 263 16.77 20.54 2.77
N GLY A 264 16.97 21.34 3.81
CA GLY A 264 18.27 21.80 4.29
C GLY A 264 18.25 23.32 4.51
N GLU A 265 19.01 23.78 5.51
CA GLU A 265 19.01 25.19 5.92
C GLU A 265 19.89 26.05 4.99
N VAL A 266 21.07 25.55 4.61
CA VAL A 266 22.08 26.33 3.88
C VAL A 266 22.16 25.92 2.41
N ALA A 267 22.01 24.62 2.15
CA ALA A 267 21.91 24.05 0.81
C ALA A 267 20.76 23.05 0.80
N VAL A 268 20.02 23.01 -0.30
CA VAL A 268 19.02 21.96 -0.48
C VAL A 268 19.76 20.67 -0.78
N GLU A 269 19.53 19.70 0.08
CA GLU A 269 20.00 18.33 0.04
C GLU A 269 18.80 17.40 -0.08
N GLN A 270 19.07 16.20 -0.55
CA GLN A 270 18.08 15.15 -0.63
C GLN A 270 18.71 13.80 -0.33
N GLN A 271 17.90 12.86 0.13
CA GLN A 271 18.29 11.46 0.29
C GLN A 271 17.12 10.56 -0.08
N MET A 272 17.40 9.51 -0.83
CA MET A 272 16.47 8.41 -1.09
C MET A 272 17.11 7.11 -0.63
N ALA A 273 16.40 6.39 0.24
CA ALA A 273 16.79 5.08 0.75
C ALA A 273 15.65 4.09 0.52
N LEU A 274 15.87 3.10 -0.33
CA LEU A 274 14.86 2.13 -0.77
C LEU A 274 15.32 0.70 -0.47
N ASP A 275 14.39 -0.14 -0.02
CA ASP A 275 14.55 -1.59 -0.01
C ASP A 275 13.92 -2.14 -1.28
N LEU A 276 14.76 -2.56 -2.23
CA LEU A 276 14.33 -2.97 -3.57
C LEU A 276 14.63 -4.43 -3.83
N LYS A 277 13.63 -5.13 -4.34
CA LYS A 277 13.74 -6.46 -4.93
C LYS A 277 13.96 -6.34 -6.44
N VAL A 278 15.12 -6.77 -6.92
CA VAL A 278 15.46 -6.77 -8.35
C VAL A 278 15.25 -8.18 -8.93
N GLY A 279 14.20 -8.35 -9.72
CA GLY A 279 13.82 -9.64 -10.29
C GLY A 279 13.50 -10.67 -9.21
N THR A 280 14.24 -11.77 -9.22
CA THR A 280 14.09 -12.87 -8.25
C THR A 280 15.08 -12.81 -7.09
N LEU A 281 15.96 -11.81 -7.07
CA LEU A 281 16.95 -11.66 -6.01
C LEU A 281 16.28 -11.31 -4.68
N SER A 282 17.01 -11.54 -3.58
CA SER A 282 16.61 -11.02 -2.27
C SER A 282 16.57 -9.49 -2.29
N PRO A 283 15.67 -8.87 -1.52
CA PRO A 283 15.64 -7.42 -1.37
C PRO A 283 16.98 -6.88 -0.87
N ALA A 284 17.39 -5.72 -1.39
CA ALA A 284 18.63 -5.07 -1.04
C ALA A 284 18.39 -3.57 -0.82
N ILE A 285 19.18 -2.98 0.08
CA ILE A 285 19.12 -1.55 0.37
C ILE A 285 19.87 -0.78 -0.72
N PHE A 286 19.19 0.19 -1.30
CA PHE A 286 19.73 1.21 -2.19
C PHE A 286 19.65 2.54 -1.46
N ASP A 287 20.80 3.19 -1.28
CA ASP A 287 20.86 4.50 -0.62
C ASP A 287 21.68 5.45 -1.48
N SER A 288 21.21 6.69 -1.60
CA SER A 288 21.97 7.78 -2.20
C SER A 288 22.98 8.40 -1.24
N GLY A 289 22.79 8.20 0.07
CA GLY A 289 23.32 9.09 1.09
C GLY A 289 22.64 10.47 1.03
N LEU A 290 23.02 11.36 1.95
CA LEU A 290 22.62 12.76 1.88
C LEU A 290 23.49 13.47 0.85
N VAL A 291 22.86 13.94 -0.24
CA VAL A 291 23.55 14.53 -1.38
C VAL A 291 22.94 15.90 -1.74
N PRO A 292 23.74 16.83 -2.28
CA PRO A 292 23.19 18.07 -2.84
C PRO A 292 22.14 17.78 -3.92
N GLY A 293 21.00 18.48 -3.89
CA GLY A 293 19.93 18.26 -4.87
C GLY A 293 18.58 18.80 -4.41
N GLY A 294 17.48 18.37 -5.02
CA GLY A 294 16.13 18.79 -4.61
C GLY A 294 15.71 20.23 -4.97
N GLN A 295 16.62 21.07 -5.48
CA GLN A 295 16.31 22.45 -5.90
C GLN A 295 15.19 22.55 -6.97
N ASN A 296 14.99 21.48 -7.73
CA ASN A 296 13.95 21.37 -8.75
C ASN A 296 12.72 20.58 -8.28
N PHE A 297 12.59 20.30 -6.97
CA PHE A 297 11.45 19.59 -6.42
C PHE A 297 10.14 20.28 -6.86
N PRO A 298 9.14 19.54 -7.40
CA PRO A 298 8.93 18.11 -7.26
C PRO A 298 9.62 17.22 -8.31
N ARG A 299 10.52 17.72 -9.15
CA ARG A 299 11.39 16.84 -9.94
C ARG A 299 12.45 16.21 -9.02
N ILE A 300 12.65 14.90 -9.15
CA ILE A 300 13.66 14.16 -8.41
C ILE A 300 14.71 13.66 -9.41
N ASP A 301 15.95 14.05 -9.19
CA ASP A 301 17.12 13.54 -9.89
C ASP A 301 18.08 13.05 -8.81
N ILE A 302 18.25 11.73 -8.69
CA ILE A 302 19.04 11.14 -7.61
C ILE A 302 19.67 9.82 -8.02
N ARG A 303 20.93 9.61 -7.62
CA ARG A 303 21.64 8.35 -7.83
C ARG A 303 21.67 7.56 -6.54
N MET A 304 21.26 6.31 -6.60
CA MET A 304 21.30 5.38 -5.46
C MET A 304 22.18 4.18 -5.79
N THR A 305 22.85 3.64 -4.77
CA THR A 305 23.72 2.48 -4.93
C THR A 305 23.42 1.41 -3.90
N SER A 306 23.57 0.15 -4.30
CA SER A 306 23.57 -1.01 -3.41
C SER A 306 24.89 -1.76 -3.54
N GLY A 307 25.31 -2.40 -2.43
CA GLY A 307 26.57 -3.13 -2.36
C GLY A 307 27.79 -2.24 -2.16
N ALA A 308 27.64 -1.05 -1.57
CA ALA A 308 28.78 -0.19 -1.24
C ALA A 308 29.85 -0.96 -0.45
N GLY A 309 31.10 -0.93 -0.92
CA GLY A 309 32.20 -1.71 -0.34
C GLY A 309 32.36 -3.15 -0.86
N SER A 310 31.45 -3.63 -1.72
CA SER A 310 31.62 -4.89 -2.45
C SER A 310 32.14 -4.66 -3.88
N CYS A 311 32.71 -5.68 -4.52
CA CYS A 311 33.21 -5.54 -5.89
C CYS A 311 32.11 -5.35 -6.93
N VAL A 312 30.88 -5.80 -6.66
CA VAL A 312 29.75 -5.70 -7.57
C VAL A 312 28.73 -4.77 -6.96
N THR A 313 28.57 -3.60 -7.56
CA THR A 313 27.56 -2.63 -7.16
C THR A 313 26.41 -2.61 -8.16
N THR A 314 25.25 -2.28 -7.63
CA THR A 314 24.09 -1.97 -8.46
C THR A 314 23.79 -0.49 -8.27
N THR A 315 23.75 0.25 -9.38
CA THR A 315 23.49 1.68 -9.40
C THR A 315 22.20 1.95 -10.14
N ILE A 316 21.36 2.82 -9.57
CA ILE A 316 20.16 3.34 -10.21
C ILE A 316 20.34 4.86 -10.29
N ASP A 317 20.36 5.38 -11.52
CA ASP A 317 20.27 6.83 -11.76
C ASP A 317 18.80 7.15 -12.02
N LEU A 318 18.15 7.76 -11.03
CA LEU A 318 16.71 7.93 -11.00
C LEU A 318 16.35 9.36 -11.37
N HIS A 319 15.56 9.50 -12.42
CA HIS A 319 14.99 10.78 -12.85
C HIS A 319 13.47 10.64 -12.87
N ALA A 320 12.76 11.42 -12.07
CA ALA A 320 11.32 11.29 -11.90
C ALA A 320 10.63 12.64 -11.76
N LYS A 321 9.35 12.67 -12.13
CA LYS A 321 8.46 13.83 -11.92
C LYS A 321 7.05 13.37 -11.56
N PRO A 322 6.23 14.25 -10.96
CA PRO A 322 4.83 13.95 -10.72
C PRO A 322 4.14 13.47 -11.99
N ALA A 323 3.45 12.34 -11.87
CA ALA A 323 2.54 11.87 -12.89
C ALA A 323 1.36 12.82 -12.93
N ARG A 324 0.97 13.28 -14.13
CA ARG A 324 -0.33 13.95 -14.25
C ARG A 324 -1.39 12.88 -14.00
N LEU A 325 -2.27 13.13 -13.04
CA LEU A 325 -3.52 12.38 -12.96
C LEU A 325 -4.22 12.58 -14.30
N SER A 326 -4.39 11.50 -15.06
CA SER A 326 -5.17 11.55 -16.30
C SER A 326 -6.62 11.76 -15.91
N THR A 327 -7.09 12.99 -15.93
CA THR A 327 -8.53 13.31 -15.83
C THR A 327 -9.21 12.88 -17.14
N THR A 328 -9.33 11.57 -17.38
CA THR A 328 -10.21 11.05 -18.42
C THR A 328 -11.51 10.64 -17.75
N SER A 329 -12.32 11.64 -17.42
CA SER A 329 -13.77 11.52 -17.39
C SER A 329 -14.32 12.58 -18.33
N ALA A 330 -14.16 12.34 -19.62
CA ALA A 330 -15.06 12.89 -20.62
C ALA A 330 -16.02 11.77 -20.94
N ALA A 331 -17.22 11.84 -20.36
CA ALA A 331 -18.35 11.06 -20.81
C ALA A 331 -18.49 11.26 -22.34
N PRO A 332 -18.73 10.21 -23.13
CA PRO A 332 -19.14 10.40 -24.50
C PRO A 332 -20.50 11.09 -24.47
N THR A 333 -20.54 12.39 -24.80
CA THR A 333 -21.78 13.08 -25.13
C THR A 333 -22.34 12.40 -26.38
N LEU A 334 -23.35 11.57 -26.15
CA LEU A 334 -24.16 10.94 -27.17
C LEU A 334 -25.43 11.80 -27.28
N GLU A 335 -25.38 12.84 -28.10
CA GLU A 335 -26.58 13.46 -28.70
C GLU A 335 -26.30 13.76 -30.18
N ASP A 336 -26.95 12.92 -31.00
CA ASP A 336 -27.40 13.03 -32.39
C ASP A 336 -28.29 14.30 -32.62
N PRO A 337 -28.94 14.55 -33.78
CA PRO A 337 -28.65 14.31 -35.21
C PRO A 337 -28.86 15.58 -36.09
N ALA A 338 -28.62 15.43 -37.40
CA ALA A 338 -29.25 16.15 -38.54
C ALA A 338 -29.05 17.68 -38.69
N PHE A 339 -28.23 18.07 -39.68
CA PHE A 339 -28.66 18.71 -40.93
C PHE A 339 -27.59 18.50 -42.02
#